data_AF-A0A523NLI3-F1
#
_entry.id   AF-A0A523NLI3-F1
#
_cell.length_a   1.000
_cell.length_b   1.000
_cell.length_c   1.000
_cell.angle_alpha   90.00
_cell.angle_beta   90.00
_cell.angle_gamma   90.00
#
_symmetry.space_group_name_H-M   'P 1'
#
loop_
_entity.id
_entity.type
_entity.pdbx_description
1 polymer ?
#
loop_
_entity_poly.entity_id
_entity_poly.type
_entity_poly.pdbx_seq_one_letter_code
_entity_poly.pdbx_strand_id
1 'polypeptide(L)'
;MKAFPYKYLIPGAGIIGLIFLVLPVIQAQGLPDDPQGFERGGMFPDAPARTPQALENFEKRFVDIPPRQGKQQIDADDFRDPFFFVRGYQADAREVLKPGTTVDGIRFNSYKDSKGFIEKFYRNSNFTLGDVFGRIRLVNKEGGCLVCHRGISEISENHKFSCTQCHRGKRDGKTIETAHRGMISNPSDYEHAPRTCGKCHADQIEKVNKSLMATGRGMIEMTRQAWGAPPLKQPKIPQANPIPKSSEGSPAEEDPKTPPWTYVSQNHPVDDFLNKKCLRCHVSSAAPHRPGDFRATGCASCHMIYTNDGTTLTRDRAIQSVLQKKGGNISDRFTAKYAANSLNNKRGYPLVHRFTVAVPSVQCEHCHNNNGVGNEFEGLFGLPARPKPFRSQVEGNDPVLYGRKHEFLLPDIHREKGMHCIDCHGIEEIKADANQYPTLHDAVQVRCETCHGSNSKGPEGYMLVEADPRAEALLTKNKLNPNLAKKIKMGDTVMAGPTGQPLPHVLYDQGKWILYSKVSGKPHEIPVLKNLKKMPLAHQVAEHMIAVECSACHARWSASEWGLHAIAEPDANLENWQDWNFADPVLQ
;
A
#
# COMPACT_ATOMS: atom_id res chain seq x y z
N MET A 1 -0.36 60.84 18.01
CA MET A 1 -0.01 61.15 19.42
C MET A 1 -0.75 60.16 20.33
N LYS A 2 -0.12 59.72 21.44
CA LYS A 2 -0.68 58.88 22.54
C LYS A 2 -1.21 57.49 22.09
N ALA A 3 -0.53 56.34 22.28
CA ALA A 3 0.03 55.68 23.47
C ALA A 3 -0.95 54.71 24.19
N PHE A 4 -0.62 53.40 24.16
CA PHE A 4 -0.55 52.35 25.22
C PHE A 4 -1.27 52.55 26.60
N PRO A 5 -1.42 51.49 27.46
CA PRO A 5 -1.44 50.02 27.29
C PRO A 5 -2.52 49.29 28.18
N TYR A 6 -2.23 48.02 28.58
CA TYR A 6 -2.79 47.10 29.62
C TYR A 6 -3.64 45.93 29.06
N LYS A 7 -3.28 44.63 29.19
CA LYS A 7 -2.77 43.72 30.26
C LYS A 7 -3.85 43.10 31.18
N TYR A 8 -4.11 41.81 30.94
CA TYR A 8 -4.40 40.68 31.85
C TYR A 8 -4.79 40.93 33.33
N LEU A 9 -5.83 40.22 33.81
CA LEU A 9 -5.82 39.51 35.11
C LEU A 9 -6.92 38.44 35.29
N ILE A 10 -6.57 37.39 36.04
CA ILE A 10 -7.24 36.09 36.33
C ILE A 10 -6.66 35.64 37.71
N PRO A 11 -7.35 34.96 38.68
CA PRO A 11 -8.56 34.10 38.62
C PRO A 11 -9.68 34.50 39.63
N GLY A 12 -10.68 33.62 39.86
CA GLY A 12 -11.62 33.72 41.00
C GLY A 12 -12.71 32.63 41.05
N ALA A 13 -12.52 31.62 41.90
CA ALA A 13 -13.36 30.43 42.10
C ALA A 13 -14.82 30.65 42.59
N GLY A 14 -15.65 29.59 42.60
CA GLY A 14 -16.69 29.44 43.65
C GLY A 14 -18.12 29.06 43.23
N ILE A 15 -18.30 27.79 42.86
CA ILE A 15 -19.56 27.03 42.74
C ILE A 15 -20.70 27.42 43.73
N ILE A 16 -21.95 27.51 43.24
CA ILE A 16 -23.19 26.88 43.80
C ILE A 16 -24.35 27.04 42.78
N GLY A 17 -25.18 26.00 42.59
CA GLY A 17 -26.50 26.12 41.96
C GLY A 17 -26.82 25.14 40.83
N LEU A 18 -27.35 23.95 41.16
CA LEU A 18 -28.01 23.07 40.18
C LEU A 18 -29.34 23.69 39.71
N ILE A 19 -29.59 23.73 38.40
CA ILE A 19 -30.96 23.68 37.85
C ILE A 19 -30.98 22.70 36.67
N PHE A 20 -31.76 21.62 36.81
CA PHE A 20 -32.17 20.77 35.70
C PHE A 20 -33.23 21.49 34.88
N LEU A 21 -33.16 21.43 33.55
CA LEU A 21 -34.29 21.74 32.69
C LEU A 21 -34.43 20.68 31.60
N VAL A 22 -35.58 20.00 31.63
CA VAL A 22 -35.94 18.87 30.77
C VAL A 22 -36.45 19.41 29.43
N LEU A 23 -35.89 18.92 28.33
CA LEU A 23 -36.46 19.11 26.99
C LEU A 23 -37.50 18.03 26.72
N PRO A 24 -38.73 18.38 26.30
CA PRO A 24 -39.76 17.39 25.99
C PRO A 24 -39.54 16.76 24.61
N VAL A 25 -39.80 15.46 24.54
CA VAL A 25 -39.90 14.67 23.31
C VAL A 25 -41.14 15.10 22.52
N ILE A 26 -41.00 15.27 21.20
CA ILE A 26 -42.14 15.28 20.27
C ILE A 26 -42.03 14.04 19.38
N GLN A 27 -43.02 13.17 19.49
CA GLN A 27 -43.14 11.95 18.67
C GLN A 27 -43.56 12.31 17.25
N ALA A 28 -42.88 11.73 16.26
CA ALA A 28 -43.42 11.69 14.90
C ALA A 28 -44.63 10.74 14.86
N GLN A 29 -45.80 11.27 14.44
CA GLN A 29 -46.98 10.47 14.15
C GLN A 29 -46.93 10.00 12.68
N GLY A 30 -47.51 8.82 12.42
CA GLY A 30 -47.40 8.15 11.12
C GLY A 30 -48.17 8.81 9.99
N LEU A 31 -47.70 8.56 8.76
CA LEU A 31 -48.43 8.84 7.52
C LEU A 31 -49.44 7.69 7.26
N PRO A 32 -50.65 7.98 6.75
CA PRO A 32 -51.58 6.95 6.30
C PRO A 32 -51.28 6.50 4.86
N ASP A 33 -51.49 5.21 4.60
CA ASP A 33 -51.59 4.66 3.25
C ASP A 33 -52.94 5.02 2.61
N ASP A 34 -52.95 5.44 1.33
CA ASP A 34 -53.91 4.97 0.32
C ASP A 34 -53.41 5.29 -1.11
N PRO A 35 -53.63 4.44 -2.13
CA PRO A 35 -53.01 4.58 -3.45
C PRO A 35 -53.97 5.13 -4.52
N GLN A 36 -53.44 5.94 -5.45
CA GLN A 36 -53.92 5.97 -6.84
C GLN A 36 -52.94 6.70 -7.77
N GLY A 37 -52.97 6.36 -9.06
CA GLY A 37 -51.90 6.67 -10.03
C GLY A 37 -51.86 8.12 -10.51
N PHE A 38 -50.67 8.58 -10.88
CA PHE A 38 -50.44 9.85 -11.56
C PHE A 38 -50.39 9.64 -13.09
N GLU A 39 -51.46 10.01 -13.79
CA GLU A 39 -51.44 10.19 -15.24
C GLU A 39 -50.78 11.53 -15.64
N ARG A 40 -50.45 11.67 -16.94
CA ARG A 40 -49.82 12.86 -17.50
C ARG A 40 -50.87 13.87 -17.97
N GLY A 41 -50.70 15.17 -17.72
CA GLY A 41 -51.39 16.19 -18.52
C GLY A 41 -51.46 17.61 -17.97
N GLY A 42 -50.73 18.55 -18.60
CA GLY A 42 -50.95 20.01 -18.53
C GLY A 42 -50.68 20.70 -17.18
N MET A 43 -50.66 22.04 -17.07
CA MET A 43 -50.46 23.11 -18.07
C MET A 43 -50.17 24.40 -17.27
N PHE A 44 -49.08 25.13 -17.53
CA PHE A 44 -48.79 26.44 -16.92
C PHE A 44 -49.17 27.59 -17.89
N PRO A 45 -49.58 28.76 -17.37
CA PRO A 45 -50.27 29.78 -18.18
C PRO A 45 -49.37 30.64 -19.08
N ASP A 46 -50.00 31.23 -20.10
CA ASP A 46 -49.37 31.91 -21.24
C ASP A 46 -48.63 33.22 -20.93
N ALA A 47 -47.55 33.46 -21.67
CA ALA A 47 -46.91 34.78 -21.83
C ALA A 47 -47.24 35.37 -23.22
N PRO A 48 -47.36 36.70 -23.36
CA PRO A 48 -47.97 37.32 -24.54
C PRO A 48 -47.12 37.22 -25.82
N ALA A 49 -47.80 36.95 -26.93
CA ALA A 49 -47.19 36.75 -28.24
C ALA A 49 -46.45 37.99 -28.78
N ARG A 50 -45.28 37.76 -29.40
CA ARG A 50 -44.64 38.71 -30.32
C ARG A 50 -44.73 38.18 -31.74
N THR A 51 -44.93 39.08 -32.69
CA THR A 51 -45.17 38.79 -34.11
C THR A 51 -43.90 38.28 -34.83
N PRO A 52 -44.06 37.48 -35.90
CA PRO A 52 -42.94 36.88 -36.62
C PRO A 52 -42.27 37.89 -37.55
N GLN A 53 -41.09 38.38 -37.17
CA GLN A 53 -40.17 39.06 -38.09
C GLN A 53 -39.13 38.08 -38.62
N ALA A 54 -38.98 38.08 -39.95
CA ALA A 54 -37.93 37.49 -40.78
C ALA A 54 -37.12 36.32 -40.19
N LEU A 55 -37.35 35.11 -40.72
CA LEU A 55 -36.36 34.03 -40.73
C LEU A 55 -35.17 34.44 -41.61
N GLU A 56 -34.24 35.22 -41.06
CA GLU A 56 -32.90 35.31 -41.63
C GLU A 56 -32.16 33.97 -41.42
N ASN A 57 -31.49 33.50 -42.47
CA ASN A 57 -30.77 32.24 -42.46
C ASN A 57 -29.55 32.33 -41.50
N PHE A 58 -29.72 31.82 -40.28
CA PHE A 58 -28.59 31.57 -39.38
C PHE A 58 -27.72 30.41 -39.89
N GLU A 59 -26.83 30.70 -40.83
CA GLU A 59 -25.70 29.82 -41.12
C GLU A 59 -24.84 29.65 -39.86
N LYS A 60 -24.75 28.41 -39.36
CA LYS A 60 -23.78 28.05 -38.31
C LYS A 60 -22.36 28.09 -38.87
N ARG A 61 -21.76 29.28 -38.91
CA ARG A 61 -20.31 29.45 -39.09
C ARG A 61 -19.64 29.33 -37.72
N PHE A 62 -18.51 28.62 -37.68
CA PHE A 62 -17.67 28.61 -36.49
C PHE A 62 -17.18 30.04 -36.22
N VAL A 63 -17.22 30.47 -34.97
CA VAL A 63 -16.61 31.73 -34.56
C VAL A 63 -15.10 31.57 -34.62
N ASP A 64 -14.40 32.44 -35.35
CA ASP A 64 -12.94 32.45 -35.38
C ASP A 64 -12.41 32.69 -33.96
N ILE A 65 -11.82 31.65 -33.38
CA ILE A 65 -11.22 31.71 -32.05
C ILE A 65 -9.92 32.52 -32.18
N PRO A 66 -9.77 33.67 -31.49
CA PRO A 66 -8.53 34.42 -31.52
C PRO A 66 -7.37 33.52 -31.08
N PRO A 67 -6.18 33.61 -31.71
CA PRO A 67 -5.04 32.78 -31.31
C PRO A 67 -4.75 33.00 -29.83
N ARG A 68 -4.87 31.93 -29.03
CA ARG A 68 -4.64 31.96 -27.58
C ARG A 68 -3.25 32.49 -27.31
N GLN A 69 -3.15 33.65 -26.66
CA GLN A 69 -1.90 34.09 -26.05
C GLN A 69 -1.44 33.00 -25.06
N GLY A 70 -0.12 32.78 -24.98
CA GLY A 70 0.44 31.75 -24.10
C GLY A 70 0.02 31.98 -22.65
N LYS A 71 -0.65 30.99 -22.04
CA LYS A 71 -1.05 31.03 -20.63
C LYS A 71 0.17 31.32 -19.75
N GLN A 72 0.03 32.27 -18.83
CA GLN A 72 1.04 32.59 -17.82
C GLN A 72 0.77 31.97 -16.44
N GLN A 73 -0.40 31.36 -16.24
CA GLN A 73 -0.81 30.71 -14.99
C GLN A 73 -1.58 29.42 -15.28
N ILE A 74 -1.58 28.51 -14.31
CA ILE A 74 -2.30 27.23 -14.33
C ILE A 74 -3.75 27.49 -13.90
N ASP A 75 -4.73 26.93 -14.60
CA ASP A 75 -6.15 26.94 -14.24
C ASP A 75 -6.79 25.54 -14.33
N ALA A 76 -8.10 25.46 -14.06
CA ALA A 76 -8.85 24.20 -14.00
C ALA A 76 -8.90 23.43 -15.33
N ASP A 77 -8.81 24.11 -16.49
CA ASP A 77 -8.77 23.41 -17.79
C ASP A 77 -7.43 22.70 -18.01
N ASP A 78 -6.35 23.15 -17.37
CA ASP A 78 -5.04 22.50 -17.49
C ASP A 78 -5.01 21.11 -16.82
N PHE A 79 -5.90 20.85 -15.86
CA PHE A 79 -6.06 19.52 -15.24
C PHE A 79 -6.86 18.54 -16.10
N ARG A 80 -7.54 19.01 -17.15
CA ARG A 80 -8.15 18.13 -18.17
C ARG A 80 -7.10 17.51 -19.10
N ASP A 81 -5.88 18.03 -19.06
CA ASP A 81 -4.73 17.48 -19.77
C ASP A 81 -3.84 16.73 -18.76
N PRO A 82 -3.90 15.40 -18.70
CA PRO A 82 -3.16 14.62 -17.71
C PRO A 82 -1.63 14.69 -17.90
N PHE A 83 -1.15 15.29 -18.99
CA PHE A 83 0.27 15.48 -19.30
C PHE A 83 0.75 16.92 -19.10
N PHE A 84 -0.11 17.85 -18.65
CA PHE A 84 0.19 19.27 -18.52
C PHE A 84 1.50 19.56 -17.77
N PHE A 85 1.69 18.96 -16.59
CA PHE A 85 2.89 19.16 -15.75
C PHE A 85 4.19 18.63 -16.39
N VAL A 86 4.09 17.76 -17.40
CA VAL A 86 5.23 17.15 -18.09
C VAL A 86 5.52 17.87 -19.41
N ARG A 87 4.48 18.37 -20.11
CA ARG A 87 4.61 19.06 -21.40
C ARG A 87 4.77 20.58 -21.28
N GLY A 88 4.41 21.16 -20.13
CA GLY A 88 4.39 22.59 -19.91
C GLY A 88 3.43 23.34 -20.86
N TYR A 89 3.63 24.65 -21.01
CA TYR A 89 2.69 25.50 -21.74
C TYR A 89 2.77 25.38 -23.28
N GLN A 90 3.80 24.76 -23.86
CA GLN A 90 4.11 24.88 -25.31
C GLN A 90 4.24 23.56 -26.08
N ALA A 91 4.36 22.39 -25.44
CA ALA A 91 4.34 21.12 -26.16
C ALA A 91 2.92 20.53 -26.23
N ASP A 92 2.61 19.83 -27.32
CA ASP A 92 1.41 19.00 -27.48
C ASP A 92 1.53 17.76 -26.56
N ALA A 93 0.44 17.34 -25.92
CA ALA A 93 0.39 16.13 -25.09
C ALA A 93 0.85 14.87 -25.85
N ARG A 94 0.64 14.83 -27.17
CA ARG A 94 1.12 13.78 -28.08
C ARG A 94 2.64 13.75 -28.21
N GLU A 95 3.33 14.87 -27.99
CA GLU A 95 4.80 14.95 -27.97
C GLU A 95 5.39 14.51 -26.63
N VAL A 96 4.64 14.60 -25.53
CA VAL A 96 5.02 13.98 -24.24
C VAL A 96 4.70 12.48 -24.19
N LEU A 97 3.72 12.03 -24.99
CA LEU A 97 3.52 10.62 -25.30
C LEU A 97 4.53 10.07 -26.33
N LYS A 98 5.37 10.92 -26.92
CA LYS A 98 6.56 10.50 -27.66
C LYS A 98 7.73 10.23 -26.69
N PRO A 99 8.82 9.56 -27.13
CA PRO A 99 9.65 8.79 -26.22
C PRO A 99 10.47 9.66 -25.24
N GLY A 100 10.04 9.66 -23.97
CA GLY A 100 10.73 10.29 -22.85
C GLY A 100 11.18 9.25 -21.82
N THR A 101 12.28 9.51 -21.11
CA THR A 101 12.79 8.62 -20.06
C THR A 101 12.10 8.92 -18.74
N THR A 102 11.63 7.92 -17.98
CA THR A 102 11.21 8.17 -16.58
C THR A 102 12.37 8.73 -15.77
N VAL A 103 12.08 9.43 -14.67
CA VAL A 103 13.11 10.11 -13.84
C VAL A 103 14.12 9.12 -13.22
N ASP A 104 13.91 7.81 -13.33
CA ASP A 104 14.78 6.72 -12.87
C ASP A 104 15.52 5.97 -14.00
N GLY A 105 15.50 6.51 -15.23
CA GLY A 105 16.36 6.00 -16.31
C GLY A 105 15.76 4.87 -17.17
N ILE A 106 14.45 4.58 -17.07
CA ILE A 106 13.81 3.71 -18.05
C ILE A 106 13.68 4.47 -19.37
N ARG A 107 14.68 4.35 -20.24
CA ARG A 107 14.60 4.79 -21.63
C ARG A 107 13.48 4.03 -22.35
N PHE A 108 12.55 4.78 -22.92
CA PHE A 108 11.56 4.33 -23.88
C PHE A 108 11.89 4.92 -25.26
N ASN A 109 11.67 4.14 -26.33
CA ASN A 109 11.89 4.57 -27.72
C ASN A 109 10.58 4.72 -28.53
N SER A 110 9.44 4.28 -27.98
CA SER A 110 8.05 4.72 -28.26
C SER A 110 7.05 3.69 -27.71
N TYR A 111 5.77 4.06 -27.58
CA TYR A 111 4.65 3.12 -27.37
C TYR A 111 4.33 2.24 -28.59
N LYS A 112 5.09 2.35 -29.69
CA LYS A 112 4.85 1.64 -30.96
C LYS A 112 5.16 0.13 -30.89
N ASP A 113 5.94 -0.28 -29.88
CA ASP A 113 6.07 -1.68 -29.45
C ASP A 113 5.51 -1.82 -28.03
N SER A 114 4.18 -1.85 -27.93
CA SER A 114 3.47 -2.07 -26.67
C SER A 114 3.84 -3.41 -26.04
N LYS A 115 4.13 -4.44 -26.82
CA LYS A 115 4.47 -5.78 -26.32
C LYS A 115 5.83 -5.79 -25.63
N GLY A 116 6.86 -5.20 -26.25
CA GLY A 116 8.18 -5.04 -25.65
C GLY A 116 8.18 -4.10 -24.43
N PHE A 117 7.35 -3.05 -24.44
CA PHE A 117 7.10 -2.20 -23.27
C PHE A 117 6.49 -3.00 -22.11
N ILE A 118 5.40 -3.73 -22.35
CA ILE A 118 4.70 -4.54 -21.33
C ILE A 118 5.62 -5.61 -20.76
N GLU A 119 6.37 -6.31 -21.61
CA GLU A 119 7.36 -7.31 -21.17
C GLU A 119 8.44 -6.68 -20.28
N LYS A 120 8.99 -5.51 -20.68
CA LYS A 120 10.00 -4.80 -19.90
C LYS A 120 9.46 -4.29 -18.58
N PHE A 121 8.22 -3.78 -18.53
CA PHE A 121 7.58 -3.37 -17.28
C PHE A 121 7.37 -4.59 -16.36
N TYR A 122 6.75 -5.67 -16.85
CA TYR A 122 6.50 -6.84 -16.02
C TYR A 122 7.79 -7.51 -15.50
N ARG A 123 8.91 -7.38 -16.21
CA ARG A 123 10.24 -7.86 -15.77
C ARG A 123 11.00 -6.91 -14.83
N ASN A 124 10.82 -5.60 -14.95
CA ASN A 124 11.64 -4.61 -14.23
C ASN A 124 10.98 -4.14 -12.93
N SER A 125 11.78 -3.99 -11.86
CA SER A 125 11.30 -3.59 -10.54
C SER A 125 11.72 -2.18 -10.08
N ASN A 126 12.26 -1.36 -11.00
CA ASN A 126 12.66 0.04 -10.78
C ASN A 126 13.60 0.32 -9.57
N PHE A 127 14.49 -0.62 -9.23
CA PHE A 127 15.55 -0.43 -8.23
C PHE A 127 16.87 -1.10 -8.69
N THR A 128 18.01 -0.72 -8.11
CA THR A 128 19.25 -1.50 -8.26
C THR A 128 19.53 -2.37 -7.04
N LEU A 129 20.31 -3.44 -7.23
CA LEU A 129 20.76 -4.29 -6.12
C LEU A 129 21.58 -3.53 -5.07
N GLY A 130 22.24 -2.43 -5.47
CA GLY A 130 23.02 -1.58 -4.57
C GLY A 130 22.13 -0.84 -3.58
N ASP A 131 21.04 -0.27 -4.06
CA ASP A 131 20.11 0.54 -3.26
C ASP A 131 19.32 -0.34 -2.28
N VAL A 132 18.91 -1.52 -2.73
CA VAL A 132 18.13 -2.47 -1.91
C VAL A 132 19.00 -3.26 -0.93
N PHE A 133 20.19 -3.72 -1.31
CA PHE A 133 20.98 -4.66 -0.48
C PHE A 133 22.30 -4.10 0.05
N GLY A 134 22.73 -2.93 -0.43
CA GLY A 134 24.09 -2.43 -0.25
C GLY A 134 25.13 -3.40 -0.83
N ARG A 135 26.25 -3.56 -0.12
CA ARG A 135 27.28 -4.54 -0.51
C ARG A 135 26.83 -5.97 -0.19
N ILE A 136 26.47 -6.73 -1.22
CA ILE A 136 26.22 -8.17 -1.11
C ILE A 136 27.57 -8.89 -0.91
N ARG A 137 27.70 -9.67 0.18
CA ARG A 137 28.84 -10.56 0.44
C ARG A 137 28.43 -12.02 0.26
N LEU A 138 29.39 -12.87 -0.10
CA LEU A 138 29.21 -14.32 -0.20
C LEU A 138 29.80 -15.01 1.03
N VAL A 139 29.21 -16.13 1.44
CA VAL A 139 29.70 -16.92 2.58
C VAL A 139 30.93 -17.74 2.15
N ASN A 140 32.11 -17.14 2.32
CA ASN A 140 33.39 -17.78 2.01
C ASN A 140 33.91 -18.57 3.22
N LYS A 141 33.26 -19.69 3.55
CA LYS A 141 33.71 -20.66 4.57
C LYS A 141 33.68 -22.08 3.99
N GLU A 142 34.58 -22.94 4.45
CA GLU A 142 34.63 -24.33 4.00
C GLU A 142 33.88 -25.29 4.94
N GLY A 143 33.48 -26.44 4.37
CA GLY A 143 32.86 -27.54 5.11
C GLY A 143 31.34 -27.45 5.33
N GLY A 144 30.75 -28.59 5.70
CA GLY A 144 29.32 -28.77 5.95
C GLY A 144 28.44 -28.34 4.76
N CYS A 145 27.38 -27.58 5.03
CA CYS A 145 26.41 -27.12 4.02
C CYS A 145 27.08 -26.45 2.80
N LEU A 146 28.18 -25.73 3.04
CA LEU A 146 28.92 -24.99 2.01
C LEU A 146 29.80 -25.90 1.13
N VAL A 147 29.80 -27.22 1.32
CA VAL A 147 30.33 -28.15 0.31
C VAL A 147 29.46 -28.08 -0.96
N CYS A 148 28.13 -28.04 -0.79
CA CYS A 148 27.15 -27.94 -1.87
C CYS A 148 26.73 -26.48 -2.15
N HIS A 149 26.44 -25.71 -1.10
CA HIS A 149 25.90 -24.35 -1.17
C HIS A 149 26.97 -23.26 -1.31
N ARG A 150 28.04 -23.54 -2.09
CA ARG A 150 29.10 -22.56 -2.38
C ARG A 150 28.54 -21.35 -3.13
N GLY A 151 28.87 -20.14 -2.70
CA GLY A 151 28.41 -18.91 -3.34
C GLY A 151 27.05 -18.40 -2.85
N ILE A 152 26.46 -18.98 -1.80
CA ILE A 152 25.32 -18.39 -1.09
C ILE A 152 25.71 -17.03 -0.47
N SER A 153 24.78 -16.07 -0.46
CA SER A 153 24.99 -14.74 0.11
C SER A 153 24.85 -14.71 1.65
N GLU A 154 25.56 -13.79 2.30
CA GLU A 154 25.37 -13.47 3.73
C GLU A 154 23.99 -12.81 3.94
N ILE A 155 23.17 -13.40 4.82
CA ILE A 155 21.79 -12.96 5.05
C ILE A 155 21.70 -11.52 5.57
N SER A 156 22.56 -11.12 6.51
CA SER A 156 22.89 -9.72 6.82
C SER A 156 24.17 -9.64 7.65
N GLU A 157 24.75 -8.45 7.82
CA GLU A 157 25.98 -8.28 8.62
C GLU A 157 25.82 -8.65 10.10
N ASN A 158 24.59 -8.54 10.63
CA ASN A 158 24.25 -8.85 12.03
C ASN A 158 23.87 -10.32 12.25
N HIS A 159 23.77 -11.12 11.18
CA HIS A 159 23.27 -12.50 11.21
C HIS A 159 24.35 -13.50 10.75
N LYS A 160 25.59 -13.35 11.23
CA LYS A 160 26.76 -14.19 10.87
C LYS A 160 26.75 -15.56 11.57
N PHE A 161 25.59 -16.20 11.60
CA PHE A 161 25.33 -17.46 12.30
C PHE A 161 25.72 -18.71 11.49
N SER A 162 25.74 -19.87 12.14
CA SER A 162 25.77 -21.16 11.42
C SER A 162 24.46 -21.37 10.68
N CYS A 163 24.49 -21.92 9.46
CA CYS A 163 23.29 -22.24 8.68
C CYS A 163 22.25 -23.02 9.50
N THR A 164 22.73 -23.98 10.30
CA THR A 164 21.93 -24.84 11.18
C THR A 164 21.20 -24.11 12.32
N GLN A 165 21.60 -22.89 12.68
CA GLN A 165 20.94 -22.12 13.74
C GLN A 165 19.53 -21.68 13.31
N CYS A 166 19.37 -21.32 12.04
CA CYS A 166 18.09 -20.94 11.44
C CYS A 166 17.47 -22.13 10.69
N HIS A 167 18.20 -22.70 9.73
CA HIS A 167 17.70 -23.73 8.82
C HIS A 167 17.75 -25.16 9.37
N ARG A 168 18.30 -25.40 10.57
CA ARG A 168 18.43 -26.76 11.14
C ARG A 168 19.13 -27.71 10.16
N GLY A 169 18.66 -28.94 9.98
CA GLY A 169 19.34 -29.97 9.18
C GLY A 169 20.62 -30.50 9.84
N LYS A 170 21.29 -31.44 9.17
CA LYS A 170 22.52 -32.10 9.64
C LYS A 170 23.74 -31.53 8.93
N ARG A 171 24.59 -30.80 9.66
CA ARG A 171 25.80 -30.15 9.14
C ARG A 171 26.83 -31.13 8.57
N ASP A 172 26.86 -32.34 9.10
CA ASP A 172 27.75 -33.46 8.78
C ASP A 172 27.20 -34.38 7.68
N GLY A 173 25.94 -34.22 7.28
CA GLY A 173 25.32 -35.00 6.21
C GLY A 173 26.03 -34.80 4.87
N LYS A 174 26.39 -35.91 4.21
CA LYS A 174 27.14 -35.92 2.94
C LYS A 174 26.26 -36.06 1.70
N THR A 175 24.97 -36.33 1.87
CA THR A 175 23.96 -36.43 0.79
C THR A 175 22.83 -35.43 1.01
N ILE A 176 22.02 -35.18 0.00
CA ILE A 176 20.87 -34.25 0.07
C ILE A 176 19.89 -34.71 1.16
N GLU A 177 19.60 -36.01 1.21
CA GLU A 177 18.62 -36.66 2.10
C GLU A 177 19.11 -36.69 3.55
N THR A 178 20.43 -36.83 3.75
CA THR A 178 21.03 -36.85 5.09
C THR A 178 21.23 -35.44 5.64
N ALA A 179 21.74 -34.50 4.83
CA ALA A 179 21.98 -33.12 5.22
C ALA A 179 20.67 -32.34 5.46
N HIS A 180 19.65 -32.53 4.61
CA HIS A 180 18.38 -31.81 4.75
C HIS A 180 17.37 -32.50 5.69
N ARG A 181 17.74 -33.59 6.37
CA ARG A 181 16.84 -34.25 7.33
C ARG A 181 16.52 -33.31 8.50
N GLY A 182 15.26 -32.89 8.61
CA GLY A 182 14.82 -31.90 9.59
C GLY A 182 15.29 -30.47 9.28
N MET A 183 15.57 -30.15 8.01
CA MET A 183 15.87 -28.79 7.58
C MET A 183 14.59 -27.94 7.48
N ILE A 184 14.66 -26.73 8.03
CA ILE A 184 13.66 -25.68 7.87
C ILE A 184 14.00 -24.84 6.63
N SER A 185 13.10 -24.82 5.65
CA SER A 185 13.33 -24.10 4.39
C SER A 185 13.13 -22.59 4.52
N ASN A 186 12.04 -22.14 5.16
CA ASN A 186 11.81 -20.73 5.54
C ASN A 186 11.88 -20.58 7.07
N PRO A 187 13.03 -20.20 7.66
CA PRO A 187 13.16 -20.03 9.11
C PRO A 187 12.44 -18.78 9.65
N SER A 188 11.93 -17.91 8.77
CA SER A 188 11.19 -16.70 9.13
C SER A 188 9.66 -16.86 9.11
N ASP A 189 9.17 -18.04 8.70
CA ASP A 189 7.76 -18.41 8.77
C ASP A 189 7.25 -18.32 10.22
N TYR A 190 5.98 -17.97 10.40
CA TYR A 190 5.30 -17.86 11.69
C TYR A 190 5.48 -19.08 12.60
N GLU A 191 5.46 -20.30 12.06
CA GLU A 191 5.64 -21.53 12.84
C GLU A 191 7.06 -21.63 13.43
N HIS A 192 8.05 -21.06 12.76
CA HIS A 192 9.47 -21.25 13.05
C HIS A 192 10.13 -20.02 13.68
N ALA A 193 9.71 -18.81 13.31
CA ALA A 193 10.28 -17.52 13.72
C ALA A 193 10.45 -17.39 15.25
N PRO A 194 9.48 -17.76 16.12
CA PRO A 194 9.68 -17.72 17.57
C PRO A 194 10.89 -18.54 18.05
N ARG A 195 11.19 -19.66 17.38
CA ARG A 195 12.27 -20.61 17.72
C ARG A 195 13.61 -20.27 17.06
N THR A 196 13.62 -19.50 15.96
CA THR A 196 14.82 -19.15 15.18
C THR A 196 15.28 -17.70 15.41
N CYS A 197 14.34 -16.77 15.57
CA CYS A 197 14.57 -15.33 15.70
C CYS A 197 14.19 -14.78 17.09
N GLY A 198 13.26 -15.43 17.81
CA GLY A 198 12.66 -14.91 19.05
C GLY A 198 13.61 -14.66 20.22
N LYS A 199 14.84 -15.22 20.18
CA LYS A 199 15.89 -14.91 21.18
C LYS A 199 16.41 -13.47 21.11
N CYS A 200 16.25 -12.80 19.97
CA CYS A 200 16.78 -11.44 19.74
C CYS A 200 15.71 -10.47 19.20
N HIS A 201 14.57 -10.98 18.73
CA HIS A 201 13.50 -10.22 18.08
C HIS A 201 12.11 -10.62 18.61
N ALA A 202 12.00 -10.90 19.92
CA ALA A 202 10.74 -11.31 20.55
C ALA A 202 9.62 -10.26 20.33
N ASP A 203 9.95 -8.99 20.53
CA ASP A 203 9.10 -7.82 20.30
C ASP A 203 8.56 -7.76 18.87
N GLN A 204 9.44 -7.95 17.88
CA GLN A 204 9.06 -7.90 16.47
C GLN A 204 8.20 -9.08 16.06
N ILE A 205 8.41 -10.25 16.67
CA ILE A 205 7.60 -11.45 16.43
C ILE A 205 6.21 -11.27 17.05
N GLU A 206 6.12 -10.80 18.29
CA GLU A 206 4.83 -10.51 18.92
C GLU A 206 4.03 -9.47 18.12
N LYS A 207 4.65 -8.35 17.76
CA LYS A 207 4.03 -7.29 16.95
C LYS A 207 3.56 -7.80 15.59
N VAL A 208 4.39 -8.56 14.88
CA VAL A 208 4.02 -9.13 13.57
C VAL A 208 2.93 -10.21 13.72
N ASN A 209 2.89 -10.97 14.81
CA ASN A 209 1.85 -11.98 15.02
C ASN A 209 0.48 -11.36 15.34
N LYS A 210 0.44 -10.21 16.01
CA LYS A 210 -0.81 -9.46 16.27
C LYS A 210 -1.26 -8.58 15.09
N SER A 211 -0.43 -8.41 14.06
CA SER A 211 -0.69 -7.41 13.03
C SER A 211 -1.86 -7.74 12.10
N LEU A 212 -2.47 -6.69 11.54
CA LEU A 212 -3.51 -6.81 10.52
C LEU A 212 -3.05 -7.57 9.26
N MET A 213 -1.79 -7.45 8.83
CA MET A 213 -1.27 -8.20 7.68
C MET A 213 -1.14 -9.71 7.95
N ALA A 214 -0.82 -10.10 9.19
CA ALA A 214 -0.63 -11.50 9.57
C ALA A 214 -1.95 -12.22 9.87
N THR A 215 -2.84 -11.53 10.57
CA THR A 215 -4.16 -12.05 10.99
C THR A 215 -5.21 -11.89 9.89
N GLY A 216 -5.23 -10.72 9.22
CA GLY A 216 -6.31 -10.27 8.34
C GLY A 216 -7.68 -10.18 9.02
N ARG A 217 -7.68 -10.05 10.35
CA ARG A 217 -8.86 -10.16 11.22
C ARG A 217 -10.03 -9.32 10.71
N GLY A 218 -9.82 -8.00 10.52
CA GLY A 218 -10.88 -7.08 10.10
C GLY A 218 -11.56 -7.50 8.80
N MET A 219 -10.78 -7.77 7.75
CA MET A 219 -11.30 -8.24 6.47
C MET A 219 -12.12 -9.52 6.63
N ILE A 220 -11.63 -10.49 7.42
CA ILE A 220 -12.30 -11.77 7.65
C ILE A 220 -13.61 -11.57 8.44
N GLU A 221 -13.55 -10.87 9.58
CA GLU A 221 -14.70 -10.68 10.47
C GLU A 221 -15.80 -9.84 9.80
N MET A 222 -15.44 -8.76 9.09
CA MET A 222 -16.40 -7.96 8.30
C MET A 222 -17.02 -8.77 7.16
N THR A 223 -16.23 -9.52 6.37
CA THR A 223 -16.77 -10.35 5.27
C THR A 223 -17.70 -11.44 5.81
N ARG A 224 -17.36 -12.07 6.94
CA ARG A 224 -18.22 -13.04 7.62
C ARG A 224 -19.52 -12.41 8.09
N GLN A 225 -19.46 -11.25 8.73
CA GLN A 225 -20.65 -10.51 9.19
C GLN A 225 -21.58 -10.14 8.02
N ALA A 226 -21.02 -9.66 6.90
CA ALA A 226 -21.79 -9.36 5.68
C ALA A 226 -22.47 -10.59 5.06
N TRP A 227 -21.95 -11.79 5.32
CA TRP A 227 -22.54 -13.08 4.90
C TRP A 227 -23.43 -13.71 5.98
N GLY A 228 -23.81 -12.96 7.04
CA GLY A 228 -24.60 -13.48 8.16
C GLY A 228 -23.90 -14.55 9.00
N ALA A 229 -22.60 -14.78 8.79
CA ALA A 229 -21.85 -15.82 9.46
C ALA A 229 -21.41 -15.37 10.86
N PRO A 230 -21.47 -16.24 11.88
CA PRO A 230 -21.07 -15.87 13.23
C PRO A 230 -19.56 -15.55 13.31
N PRO A 231 -19.13 -14.72 14.28
CA PRO A 231 -17.71 -14.45 14.54
C PRO A 231 -16.88 -15.72 14.74
N LEU A 232 -15.60 -15.65 14.41
CA LEU A 232 -14.71 -16.80 14.53
C LEU A 232 -14.40 -17.13 15.98
N LYS A 233 -14.78 -18.36 16.39
CA LYS A 233 -14.41 -18.95 17.68
C LYS A 233 -12.90 -19.08 17.76
N GLN A 234 -12.26 -18.23 18.57
CA GLN A 234 -10.84 -18.37 18.87
C GLN A 234 -10.58 -19.67 19.64
N PRO A 235 -9.44 -20.36 19.39
CA PRO A 235 -9.07 -21.55 20.14
C PRO A 235 -8.83 -21.19 21.62
N LYS A 236 -9.46 -21.94 22.53
CA LYS A 236 -9.22 -21.79 23.98
C LYS A 236 -7.82 -22.31 24.32
N ILE A 237 -6.91 -21.42 24.69
CA ILE A 237 -5.57 -21.77 25.18
C ILE A 237 -5.60 -21.81 26.72
N PRO A 238 -4.97 -22.81 27.38
CA PRO A 238 -4.80 -22.78 28.83
C PRO A 238 -4.02 -21.53 29.25
N GLN A 239 -4.56 -20.74 30.17
CA GLN A 239 -3.86 -19.57 30.69
C GLN A 239 -2.58 -20.02 31.40
N ALA A 240 -1.45 -19.40 31.05
CA ALA A 240 -0.24 -19.53 31.84
C ALA A 240 -0.46 -18.86 33.21
N ASN A 241 -0.03 -19.51 34.29
CA ASN A 241 -0.29 -19.06 35.66
C ASN A 241 0.12 -17.59 35.88
N PRO A 242 -0.68 -16.80 36.64
CA PRO A 242 -0.33 -15.43 36.96
C PRO A 242 1.01 -15.34 37.69
N ILE A 243 1.86 -14.40 37.27
CA ILE A 243 3.06 -14.00 38.02
C ILE A 243 2.59 -13.12 39.20
N PRO A 244 3.09 -13.31 40.43
CA PRO A 244 2.70 -12.47 41.57
C PRO A 244 3.07 -10.99 41.34
N LYS A 245 2.14 -10.08 41.69
CA LYS A 245 2.36 -8.63 41.57
C LYS A 245 3.48 -8.17 42.51
N SER A 246 4.52 -7.55 41.97
CA SER A 246 5.42 -6.68 42.75
C SER A 246 4.79 -5.30 42.93
N SER A 247 5.07 -4.67 44.07
CA SER A 247 4.41 -3.45 44.54
C SER A 247 4.81 -2.16 43.80
N GLU A 248 3.79 -1.35 43.52
CA GLU A 248 3.76 0.13 43.42
C GLU A 248 4.83 0.88 42.61
N GLY A 249 4.37 1.67 41.62
CA GLY A 249 5.10 2.88 41.17
C GLY A 249 5.32 3.08 39.66
N SER A 250 4.89 2.15 38.79
CA SER A 250 5.11 2.28 37.33
C SER A 250 3.81 2.61 36.56
N PRO A 251 3.85 3.45 35.51
CA PRO A 251 2.70 3.67 34.63
C PRO A 251 2.34 2.39 33.88
N ALA A 252 1.03 2.09 33.81
CA ALA A 252 0.40 0.94 33.15
C ALA A 252 1.31 0.07 32.26
N GLU A 253 1.81 -1.05 32.81
CA GLU A 253 2.34 -2.14 32.00
C GLU A 253 1.23 -2.75 31.12
N GLU A 254 1.58 -3.17 29.91
CA GLU A 254 0.63 -3.72 28.93
C GLU A 254 -0.05 -5.00 29.42
N ASP A 255 -1.37 -5.07 29.20
CA ASP A 255 -2.30 -6.12 29.60
C ASP A 255 -1.88 -7.53 29.09
N PRO A 256 -2.19 -8.64 29.80
CA PRO A 256 -1.40 -9.86 29.70
C PRO A 256 -1.65 -10.64 28.41
N LYS A 257 -0.60 -10.80 27.60
CA LYS A 257 -0.40 -11.83 26.54
C LYS A 257 -1.67 -12.48 25.97
N THR A 258 -2.59 -11.67 25.44
CA THR A 258 -3.66 -12.18 24.58
C THR A 258 -3.00 -12.88 23.39
N PRO A 259 -3.30 -14.17 23.13
CA PRO A 259 -2.70 -14.89 22.02
C PRO A 259 -3.09 -14.23 20.70
N PRO A 260 -2.23 -14.27 19.66
CA PRO A 260 -2.55 -13.68 18.38
C PRO A 260 -3.83 -14.31 17.81
N TRP A 261 -4.71 -13.47 17.28
CA TRP A 261 -5.95 -13.91 16.65
C TRP A 261 -5.63 -14.88 15.50
N THR A 262 -6.37 -15.97 15.41
CA THR A 262 -6.15 -17.01 14.39
C THR A 262 -7.39 -17.24 13.54
N TYR A 263 -7.16 -17.37 12.23
CA TYR A 263 -8.19 -17.80 11.30
C TYR A 263 -8.39 -19.32 11.42
N VAL A 264 -9.57 -19.72 11.86
CA VAL A 264 -10.01 -21.13 11.88
C VAL A 264 -11.30 -21.20 11.08
N SER A 265 -11.25 -21.80 9.89
CA SER A 265 -12.44 -22.02 9.05
C SER A 265 -13.51 -22.77 9.84
N GLN A 266 -14.76 -22.32 9.74
CA GLN A 266 -15.93 -23.01 10.29
C GLN A 266 -16.71 -23.78 9.22
N ASN A 267 -16.08 -23.98 8.04
CA ASN A 267 -16.70 -24.56 6.84
C ASN A 267 -17.97 -23.83 6.37
N HIS A 268 -18.10 -22.53 6.68
CA HIS A 268 -19.16 -21.70 6.12
C HIS A 268 -18.83 -21.37 4.65
N PRO A 269 -19.80 -21.17 3.73
CA PRO A 269 -19.50 -20.81 2.33
C PRO A 269 -18.59 -19.58 2.18
N VAL A 270 -18.71 -18.61 3.08
CA VAL A 270 -17.83 -17.42 3.14
C VAL A 270 -16.37 -17.77 3.43
N ASP A 271 -16.08 -18.86 4.16
CA ASP A 271 -14.72 -19.31 4.43
C ASP A 271 -14.06 -19.81 3.14
N ASP A 272 -14.79 -20.53 2.30
CA ASP A 272 -14.31 -20.96 0.99
C ASP A 272 -14.06 -19.76 0.05
N PHE A 273 -14.96 -18.77 0.06
CA PHE A 273 -14.77 -17.49 -0.63
C PHE A 273 -13.49 -16.77 -0.17
N LEU A 274 -13.33 -16.57 1.14
CA LEU A 274 -12.16 -15.92 1.75
C LEU A 274 -10.87 -16.63 1.34
N ASN A 275 -10.80 -17.96 1.50
CA ASN A 275 -9.62 -18.76 1.13
C ASN A 275 -9.25 -18.62 -0.36
N LYS A 276 -10.24 -18.59 -1.26
CA LYS A 276 -10.01 -18.50 -2.71
C LYS A 276 -9.72 -17.09 -3.22
N LYS A 277 -10.26 -16.06 -2.58
CA LYS A 277 -10.19 -14.66 -3.06
C LYS A 277 -9.19 -13.81 -2.29
N CYS A 278 -9.23 -13.86 -0.96
CA CYS A 278 -8.60 -12.87 -0.09
C CYS A 278 -7.33 -13.42 0.58
N LEU A 279 -7.42 -14.61 1.20
CA LEU A 279 -6.36 -15.10 2.10
C LEU A 279 -5.04 -15.45 1.37
N ARG A 280 -5.04 -15.55 0.04
CA ARG A 280 -3.81 -15.69 -0.78
C ARG A 280 -2.78 -14.57 -0.54
N CYS A 281 -3.24 -13.38 -0.15
CA CYS A 281 -2.39 -12.22 0.10
C CYS A 281 -1.85 -12.16 1.55
N HIS A 282 -2.35 -13.00 2.46
CA HIS A 282 -1.92 -12.96 3.85
C HIS A 282 -0.49 -13.50 3.97
N VAL A 283 0.35 -12.83 4.76
CA VAL A 283 1.79 -13.15 4.86
C VAL A 283 2.07 -14.47 5.57
N SER A 284 1.07 -15.03 6.25
CA SER A 284 1.05 -16.39 6.83
C SER A 284 0.69 -17.47 5.80
N SER A 285 0.05 -17.11 4.68
CA SER A 285 -0.33 -18.04 3.62
C SER A 285 0.74 -18.17 2.54
N ALA A 286 0.94 -19.40 2.06
CA ALA A 286 1.85 -19.70 0.95
C ALA A 286 1.35 -19.03 -0.34
N ALA A 287 2.26 -18.37 -1.06
CA ALA A 287 1.90 -17.60 -2.24
C ALA A 287 1.75 -18.50 -3.49
N PRO A 288 0.82 -18.20 -4.42
CA PRO A 288 0.71 -18.90 -5.69
C PRO A 288 1.99 -18.73 -6.53
N HIS A 289 2.49 -19.78 -7.18
CA HIS A 289 3.71 -19.71 -8.01
C HIS A 289 3.41 -19.17 -9.42
N ARG A 290 2.92 -17.93 -9.52
CA ARG A 290 2.63 -17.24 -10.79
C ARG A 290 3.32 -15.87 -10.83
N PRO A 291 3.42 -15.23 -12.01
CA PRO A 291 4.15 -13.98 -12.16
C PRO A 291 3.59 -12.89 -11.27
N GLY A 292 4.47 -12.19 -10.59
CA GLY A 292 4.11 -11.18 -9.61
C GLY A 292 3.68 -11.73 -8.24
N ASP A 293 3.39 -13.02 -8.06
CA ASP A 293 2.95 -13.54 -6.75
C ASP A 293 4.10 -14.16 -5.92
N PHE A 294 5.32 -14.28 -6.47
CA PHE A 294 6.41 -14.99 -5.81
C PHE A 294 6.88 -14.28 -4.54
N ARG A 295 6.62 -14.86 -3.37
CA ARG A 295 7.15 -14.40 -2.07
C ARG A 295 7.33 -15.56 -1.09
N ALA A 296 8.03 -15.29 0.00
CA ALA A 296 8.03 -16.15 1.19
C ALA A 296 6.83 -15.83 2.10
N THR A 297 6.71 -16.60 3.19
CA THR A 297 5.84 -16.34 4.34
C THR A 297 6.61 -15.69 5.50
N GLY A 298 5.91 -15.12 6.48
CA GLY A 298 6.52 -14.55 7.68
C GLY A 298 7.40 -13.34 7.38
N CYS A 299 8.48 -13.14 8.13
CA CYS A 299 9.31 -11.92 7.99
C CYS A 299 9.92 -11.78 6.59
N ALA A 300 10.27 -12.89 5.93
CA ALA A 300 10.80 -12.90 4.57
C ALA A 300 9.77 -12.48 3.50
N SER A 301 8.47 -12.45 3.81
CA SER A 301 7.44 -11.94 2.88
C SER A 301 7.65 -10.47 2.50
N CYS A 302 8.24 -9.66 3.39
CA CYS A 302 8.63 -8.28 3.13
C CYS A 302 10.16 -8.11 3.03
N HIS A 303 10.93 -8.81 3.86
CA HIS A 303 12.36 -8.55 3.99
C HIS A 303 13.27 -9.32 3.02
N MET A 304 12.78 -10.32 2.28
CA MET A 304 13.54 -10.98 1.21
C MET A 304 12.90 -10.65 -0.13
N ILE A 305 13.64 -9.96 -1.01
CA ILE A 305 13.07 -9.44 -2.25
C ILE A 305 12.99 -10.54 -3.31
N TYR A 306 11.85 -10.65 -3.99
CA TYR A 306 11.63 -11.51 -5.15
C TYR A 306 11.47 -10.66 -6.42
N THR A 307 11.64 -11.29 -7.59
CA THR A 307 11.29 -10.67 -8.86
C THR A 307 9.90 -11.14 -9.30
N ASN A 308 9.26 -10.36 -10.16
CA ASN A 308 7.97 -10.72 -10.77
C ASN A 308 8.04 -12.05 -11.53
N ASP A 309 9.19 -12.46 -12.07
CA ASP A 309 9.35 -13.77 -12.71
C ASP A 309 9.85 -14.88 -11.76
N GLY A 310 10.13 -14.58 -10.48
CA GLY A 310 10.57 -15.54 -9.47
C GLY A 310 11.96 -16.12 -9.71
N THR A 311 12.82 -15.38 -10.42
CA THR A 311 14.21 -15.75 -10.70
C THR A 311 15.15 -15.26 -9.60
N THR A 312 16.39 -15.77 -9.61
CA THR A 312 17.37 -15.50 -8.56
C THR A 312 18.76 -15.30 -9.15
N LEU A 313 19.49 -14.34 -8.58
CA LEU A 313 20.88 -14.01 -8.88
C LEU A 313 21.84 -14.63 -7.85
N THR A 314 21.36 -15.57 -7.03
CA THR A 314 22.23 -16.32 -6.10
C THR A 314 23.37 -17.01 -6.84
N ARG A 315 24.58 -16.98 -6.27
CA ARG A 315 25.72 -17.75 -6.78
C ARG A 315 25.82 -19.14 -6.13
N ASP A 316 24.82 -19.52 -5.33
CA ASP A 316 24.72 -20.84 -4.71
C ASP A 316 24.71 -21.96 -5.77
N ARG A 317 25.80 -22.74 -5.81
CA ARG A 317 26.01 -23.82 -6.77
C ARG A 317 24.91 -24.88 -6.75
N ALA A 318 24.36 -25.22 -5.59
CA ALA A 318 23.30 -26.22 -5.47
C ALA A 318 21.99 -25.68 -6.03
N ILE A 319 21.63 -24.43 -5.71
CA ILE A 319 20.44 -23.78 -6.29
C ILE A 319 20.59 -23.58 -7.80
N GLN A 320 21.74 -23.14 -8.28
CA GLN A 320 22.00 -22.99 -9.72
C GLN A 320 21.90 -24.34 -10.47
N SER A 321 22.40 -25.44 -9.90
CA SER A 321 22.20 -26.79 -10.45
C SER A 321 20.72 -27.19 -10.53
N VAL A 322 19.91 -26.83 -9.53
CA VAL A 322 18.45 -27.07 -9.54
C VAL A 322 17.74 -26.25 -10.62
N LEU A 323 18.17 -25.01 -10.87
CA LEU A 323 17.61 -24.16 -11.92
C LEU A 323 17.95 -24.69 -13.32
N GLN A 324 19.22 -25.03 -13.56
CA GLN A 324 19.71 -25.58 -14.83
C GLN A 324 19.06 -26.92 -15.17
N LYS A 325 19.03 -27.88 -14.24
CA LYS A 325 18.42 -29.21 -14.45
C LYS A 325 16.91 -29.13 -14.70
N LYS A 326 16.24 -28.08 -14.22
CA LYS A 326 14.80 -27.87 -14.40
C LYS A 326 14.49 -26.98 -15.61
N GLY A 327 15.36 -26.98 -16.62
CA GLY A 327 15.25 -26.24 -17.88
C GLY A 327 13.81 -26.06 -18.34
N GLY A 328 13.35 -24.82 -18.29
CA GLY A 328 12.06 -24.38 -18.78
C GLY A 328 12.22 -22.95 -19.23
N ASN A 329 11.61 -22.61 -20.37
CA ASN A 329 11.83 -21.31 -20.98
C ASN A 329 11.29 -20.19 -20.07
N ILE A 330 12.17 -19.29 -19.61
CA ILE A 330 11.78 -18.18 -18.71
C ILE A 330 10.93 -17.14 -19.48
N SER A 331 10.99 -17.15 -20.81
CA SER A 331 10.13 -16.35 -21.69
C SER A 331 8.64 -16.45 -21.32
N ASP A 332 8.16 -17.68 -21.09
CA ASP A 332 6.73 -17.97 -21.07
C ASP A 332 6.10 -17.80 -19.67
N ARG A 333 6.89 -17.43 -18.66
CA ARG A 333 6.39 -17.28 -17.28
C ARG A 333 5.24 -16.28 -17.21
N PHE A 334 5.34 -15.15 -17.92
CA PHE A 334 4.29 -14.13 -17.94
C PHE A 334 3.02 -14.53 -18.69
N THR A 335 2.93 -15.71 -19.32
CA THR A 335 1.71 -16.10 -20.06
C THR A 335 0.51 -16.37 -19.16
N ALA A 336 -0.69 -16.06 -19.64
CA ALA A 336 -1.95 -16.41 -18.99
C ALA A 336 -2.05 -17.91 -18.66
N LYS A 337 -1.60 -18.77 -19.60
CA LYS A 337 -1.49 -20.22 -19.40
C LYS A 337 -0.60 -20.61 -18.20
N TYR A 338 0.59 -20.02 -18.07
CA TYR A 338 1.45 -20.27 -16.92
C TYR A 338 0.80 -19.77 -15.64
N ALA A 339 0.23 -18.56 -15.64
CA ALA A 339 -0.39 -17.98 -14.44
C ALA A 339 -1.61 -18.76 -13.93
N ALA A 340 -2.35 -19.43 -14.80
CA ALA A 340 -3.48 -20.30 -14.43
C ALA A 340 -3.07 -21.59 -13.70
N ASN A 341 -1.83 -22.06 -13.89
CA ASN A 341 -1.30 -23.28 -13.27
C ASN A 341 -0.56 -22.99 -11.93
N SER A 342 -0.91 -21.90 -11.26
CA SER A 342 -0.14 -21.30 -10.16
C SER A 342 0.22 -22.23 -9.00
N LEU A 343 -0.59 -23.25 -8.70
CA LEU A 343 -0.31 -24.21 -7.61
C LEU A 343 0.68 -25.31 -8.01
N ASN A 344 0.75 -25.69 -9.28
CA ASN A 344 1.63 -26.76 -9.77
C ASN A 344 2.92 -26.21 -10.42
N ASN A 345 3.00 -24.90 -10.61
CA ASN A 345 4.16 -24.23 -11.16
C ASN A 345 5.40 -24.39 -10.26
N LYS A 346 6.57 -24.33 -10.90
CA LYS A 346 7.87 -24.36 -10.20
C LYS A 346 7.96 -23.16 -9.27
N ARG A 347 8.33 -23.40 -8.00
CA ARG A 347 8.52 -22.35 -7.00
C ARG A 347 9.50 -21.28 -7.48
N GLY A 348 9.24 -20.04 -7.12
CA GLY A 348 10.22 -18.95 -7.22
C GLY A 348 11.32 -19.06 -6.17
N TYR A 349 12.36 -18.26 -6.34
CA TYR A 349 13.44 -18.09 -5.36
C TYR A 349 13.65 -16.59 -5.11
N PRO A 350 14.05 -16.17 -3.89
CA PRO A 350 14.37 -14.78 -3.63
C PRO A 350 15.57 -14.35 -4.49
N LEU A 351 15.61 -13.08 -4.86
CA LEU A 351 16.60 -12.49 -5.76
C LEU A 351 18.03 -12.79 -5.29
N VAL A 352 18.29 -12.68 -3.99
CA VAL A 352 19.47 -13.21 -3.30
C VAL A 352 19.11 -13.70 -1.89
N HIS A 353 19.98 -14.50 -1.28
CA HIS A 353 19.84 -14.89 0.13
C HIS A 353 20.27 -13.75 1.07
N ARG A 354 19.47 -12.69 1.15
CA ARG A 354 19.75 -11.49 1.95
C ARG A 354 18.47 -10.80 2.43
N PHE A 355 18.46 -10.34 3.68
CA PHE A 355 17.42 -9.46 4.20
C PHE A 355 17.71 -7.99 3.87
N THR A 356 16.65 -7.20 3.71
CA THR A 356 16.73 -5.74 3.58
C THR A 356 15.68 -5.00 4.42
N VAL A 357 15.99 -3.76 4.80
CA VAL A 357 15.05 -2.77 5.33
C VAL A 357 14.68 -1.69 4.29
N ALA A 358 15.36 -1.68 3.15
CA ALA A 358 15.07 -0.86 1.97
C ALA A 358 14.16 -1.66 1.03
N VAL A 359 12.92 -1.92 1.48
CA VAL A 359 11.95 -2.78 0.79
C VAL A 359 11.30 -2.01 -0.38
N PRO A 360 11.54 -2.41 -1.65
CA PRO A 360 10.94 -1.77 -2.82
C PRO A 360 9.45 -2.11 -2.98
N SER A 361 8.69 -1.22 -3.63
CA SER A 361 7.25 -1.40 -3.89
C SER A 361 6.89 -2.76 -4.49
N VAL A 362 7.71 -3.32 -5.39
CA VAL A 362 7.44 -4.63 -6.02
C VAL A 362 7.19 -5.75 -5.01
N GLN A 363 7.82 -5.67 -3.84
CA GLN A 363 7.64 -6.65 -2.78
C GLN A 363 6.28 -6.51 -2.10
N CYS A 364 5.75 -5.28 -2.00
CA CYS A 364 4.40 -4.99 -1.56
C CYS A 364 3.38 -5.43 -2.62
N GLU A 365 3.65 -5.12 -3.89
CA GLU A 365 2.81 -5.44 -5.06
C GLU A 365 2.55 -6.96 -5.19
N HIS A 366 3.41 -7.83 -4.65
CA HIS A 366 3.14 -9.28 -4.57
C HIS A 366 1.84 -9.65 -3.82
N CYS A 367 1.31 -8.73 -3.02
CA CYS A 367 -0.02 -8.82 -2.41
C CYS A 367 -0.93 -7.64 -2.80
N HIS A 368 -0.37 -6.43 -2.87
CA HIS A 368 -1.04 -5.17 -3.17
C HIS A 368 -1.16 -4.94 -4.70
N ASN A 369 -1.83 -5.87 -5.38
CA ASN A 369 -2.03 -5.89 -6.84
C ASN A 369 -3.51 -5.82 -7.26
N ASN A 370 -4.31 -5.08 -6.50
CA ASN A 370 -5.73 -4.85 -6.80
C ASN A 370 -6.03 -3.35 -6.79
N ASN A 371 -7.13 -2.98 -7.44
CA ASN A 371 -7.44 -1.58 -7.73
C ASN A 371 -8.02 -0.90 -6.48
N GLY A 372 -7.20 -0.13 -5.76
CA GLY A 372 -7.54 0.56 -4.51
C GLY A 372 -6.53 0.31 -3.39
N VAL A 373 -5.52 -0.55 -3.61
CA VAL A 373 -4.54 -0.95 -2.59
C VAL A 373 -3.07 -0.80 -3.00
N GLY A 374 -2.78 -0.25 -4.19
CA GLY A 374 -1.39 -0.03 -4.63
C GLY A 374 -1.18 0.02 -6.15
N ASN A 375 -2.09 -0.58 -6.92
CA ASN A 375 -2.10 -0.53 -8.38
C ASN A 375 -2.12 0.93 -8.92
N GLU A 376 -2.73 1.82 -8.17
CA GLU A 376 -2.94 3.25 -8.42
C GLU A 376 -1.61 3.99 -8.46
N PHE A 377 -0.82 3.74 -7.42
CA PHE A 377 0.53 4.25 -7.27
C PHE A 377 1.43 3.82 -8.44
N GLU A 378 1.26 2.58 -8.89
CA GLU A 378 2.04 1.96 -9.98
C GLU A 378 1.58 2.34 -11.40
N GLY A 379 0.40 2.94 -11.57
CA GLY A 379 -0.17 3.19 -12.90
C GLY A 379 -0.71 1.91 -13.57
N LEU A 380 -1.14 0.92 -12.78
CA LEU A 380 -1.64 -0.38 -13.25
C LEU A 380 -3.14 -0.53 -13.00
N PHE A 381 -3.98 -0.43 -14.00
CA PHE A 381 -5.41 -0.70 -13.83
C PHE A 381 -5.73 -2.17 -14.14
N GLY A 382 -6.02 -2.97 -13.11
CA GLY A 382 -6.42 -4.36 -13.28
C GLY A 382 -7.80 -4.47 -13.89
N LEU A 383 -7.93 -5.13 -15.04
CA LEU A 383 -9.21 -5.24 -15.73
C LEU A 383 -10.26 -6.06 -14.94
N PRO A 384 -11.55 -5.68 -14.99
CA PRO A 384 -12.63 -6.46 -14.39
C PRO A 384 -12.68 -7.87 -14.99
N ALA A 385 -12.71 -8.88 -14.12
CA ALA A 385 -12.85 -10.27 -14.52
C ALA A 385 -13.95 -10.94 -13.68
N ARG A 386 -15.13 -11.14 -14.27
CA ARG A 386 -16.19 -11.96 -13.64
C ARG A 386 -15.61 -13.36 -13.33
N PRO A 387 -15.86 -13.93 -12.13
CA PRO A 387 -15.48 -15.31 -11.84
C PRO A 387 -16.11 -16.24 -12.88
N LYS A 388 -15.30 -17.04 -13.60
CA LYS A 388 -15.85 -18.04 -14.52
C LYS A 388 -16.56 -19.12 -13.69
N PRO A 389 -17.83 -19.48 -14.01
CA PRO A 389 -18.58 -20.48 -13.25
C PRO A 389 -17.97 -21.88 -13.35
N PHE A 390 -17.20 -22.16 -14.41
CA PHE A 390 -16.51 -23.42 -14.64
C PHE A 390 -15.00 -23.22 -14.79
N ARG A 391 -14.23 -24.25 -14.42
CA ARG A 391 -12.79 -24.34 -14.72
C ARG A 391 -12.57 -24.61 -16.21
N SER A 392 -12.75 -23.61 -17.06
CA SER A 392 -12.26 -23.62 -18.44
C SER A 392 -10.73 -23.65 -18.46
N GLN A 393 -10.10 -24.35 -19.40
CA GLN A 393 -8.67 -24.15 -19.66
C GLN A 393 -8.41 -22.68 -20.02
N VAL A 394 -7.35 -22.10 -19.45
CA VAL A 394 -6.87 -20.77 -19.84
C VAL A 394 -5.90 -20.96 -20.98
N GLU A 395 -6.42 -20.83 -22.19
CA GLU A 395 -5.62 -20.71 -23.40
C GLU A 395 -5.08 -19.28 -23.55
N GLY A 396 -3.98 -19.14 -24.29
CA GLY A 396 -3.38 -17.85 -24.61
C GLY A 396 -1.98 -17.62 -24.02
N ASN A 397 -1.13 -17.02 -24.86
CA ASN A 397 0.22 -16.56 -24.52
C ASN A 397 0.26 -15.07 -24.14
N ASP A 398 -0.90 -14.47 -23.86
CA ASP A 398 -0.98 -13.07 -23.46
C ASP A 398 -0.21 -12.82 -22.16
N PRO A 399 0.56 -11.73 -22.06
CA PRO A 399 1.29 -11.39 -20.86
C PRO A 399 0.32 -10.94 -19.76
N VAL A 400 0.46 -11.51 -18.57
CA VAL A 400 -0.29 -11.20 -17.36
C VAL A 400 0.67 -11.06 -16.19
N LEU A 401 0.28 -10.21 -15.23
CA LEU A 401 0.96 -10.04 -13.96
C LEU A 401 -0.08 -10.26 -12.84
N TYR A 402 0.31 -10.86 -11.71
CA TYR A 402 -0.59 -11.27 -10.64
C TYR A 402 -1.79 -12.12 -11.13
N GLY A 403 -1.57 -12.84 -12.25
CA GLY A 403 -2.55 -13.61 -13.01
C GLY A 403 -3.76 -12.82 -13.55
N ARG A 404 -3.60 -11.53 -13.84
CA ARG A 404 -4.59 -10.69 -14.55
C ARG A 404 -3.93 -9.85 -15.65
N LYS A 405 -4.75 -9.37 -16.60
CA LYS A 405 -4.35 -8.31 -17.52
C LYS A 405 -4.48 -6.96 -16.82
N HIS A 406 -3.58 -6.04 -17.15
CA HIS A 406 -3.64 -4.65 -16.72
C HIS A 406 -3.65 -3.72 -17.93
N GLU A 407 -4.39 -2.63 -17.82
CA GLU A 407 -4.16 -1.43 -18.60
C GLU A 407 -3.12 -0.55 -17.88
N PHE A 408 -2.39 0.24 -18.65
CA PHE A 408 -1.34 1.10 -18.13
C PHE A 408 -1.83 2.54 -18.14
N LEU A 409 -2.03 3.08 -16.94
CA LEU A 409 -2.40 4.46 -16.67
C LEU A 409 -1.16 5.26 -16.26
N LEU A 410 -1.35 6.54 -15.98
CA LEU A 410 -0.29 7.34 -15.36
C LEU A 410 -0.07 6.89 -13.91
N PRO A 411 1.16 6.54 -13.50
CA PRO A 411 1.47 6.28 -12.09
C PRO A 411 1.35 7.55 -11.25
N ASP A 412 1.33 7.39 -9.93
CA ASP A 412 1.31 8.53 -9.01
C ASP A 412 2.58 9.41 -9.15
N ILE A 413 2.45 10.71 -8.87
CA ILE A 413 3.57 11.66 -9.01
C ILE A 413 4.75 11.34 -8.05
N HIS A 414 4.49 10.73 -6.90
CA HIS A 414 5.54 10.28 -5.98
C HIS A 414 6.26 9.06 -6.56
N ARG A 415 5.52 8.11 -7.14
CA ARG A 415 6.10 6.96 -7.87
C ARG A 415 6.93 7.41 -9.06
N GLU A 416 6.45 8.36 -9.88
CA GLU A 416 7.23 8.93 -11.00
C GLU A 416 8.52 9.60 -10.56
N LYS A 417 8.50 10.25 -9.39
CA LYS A 417 9.68 10.87 -8.82
C LYS A 417 10.67 9.85 -8.26
N GLY A 418 10.29 8.59 -8.05
CA GLY A 418 11.14 7.52 -7.54
C GLY A 418 10.96 7.21 -6.05
N MET A 419 9.81 7.57 -5.47
CA MET A 419 9.40 7.12 -4.14
C MET A 419 8.75 5.74 -4.20
N HIS A 420 8.78 5.03 -3.08
CA HIS A 420 8.20 3.69 -2.90
C HIS A 420 7.22 3.67 -1.73
N CYS A 421 6.42 2.60 -1.62
CA CYS A 421 5.38 2.46 -0.60
C CYS A 421 5.88 2.74 0.83
N ILE A 422 7.09 2.27 1.17
CA ILE A 422 7.67 2.49 2.51
C ILE A 422 8.15 3.92 2.77
N ASP A 423 8.20 4.79 1.76
CA ASP A 423 8.55 6.21 1.94
C ASP A 423 7.41 6.99 2.59
N CYS A 424 6.17 6.57 2.36
CA CYS A 424 5.00 7.02 3.10
C CYS A 424 4.72 6.09 4.30
N HIS A 425 4.64 4.77 4.09
CA HIS A 425 4.25 3.83 5.13
C HIS A 425 5.40 3.44 6.08
N GLY A 426 5.20 3.73 7.36
CA GLY A 426 6.05 3.36 8.48
C GLY A 426 5.79 1.95 9.02
N ILE A 427 6.71 1.48 9.87
CA ILE A 427 6.64 0.14 10.49
C ILE A 427 5.45 -0.02 11.45
N GLU A 428 4.96 1.08 12.01
CA GLU A 428 3.80 1.11 12.91
C GLU A 428 2.50 0.83 12.16
N GLU A 429 2.34 1.40 10.97
CA GLU A 429 1.18 1.21 10.08
C GLU A 429 1.21 -0.19 9.44
N ILE A 430 2.37 -0.59 8.89
CA ILE A 430 2.57 -1.89 8.25
C ILE A 430 2.37 -3.06 9.24
N LYS A 431 2.69 -2.85 10.53
CA LYS A 431 2.54 -3.85 11.60
C LYS A 431 1.46 -3.47 12.62
N ALA A 432 0.45 -2.70 12.20
CA ALA A 432 -0.62 -2.23 13.10
C ALA A 432 -1.37 -3.40 13.74
N ASP A 433 -1.61 -3.30 15.05
CA ASP A 433 -2.23 -4.37 15.85
C ASP A 433 -3.72 -4.50 15.53
N ALA A 434 -4.15 -5.72 15.19
CA ALA A 434 -5.53 -6.05 14.82
C ALA A 434 -6.52 -6.01 16.00
N ASN A 435 -6.06 -5.72 17.22
CA ASN A 435 -6.90 -5.41 18.38
C ASN A 435 -7.08 -3.90 18.59
N GLN A 436 -6.21 -3.06 18.00
CA GLN A 436 -6.28 -1.60 18.08
C GLN A 436 -7.00 -0.99 16.86
N TYR A 437 -6.78 -1.57 15.68
CA TYR A 437 -7.30 -1.06 14.40
C TYR A 437 -8.20 -2.09 13.72
N PRO A 438 -9.45 -1.75 13.35
CA PRO A 438 -10.33 -2.64 12.58
C PRO A 438 -9.78 -2.93 11.18
N THR A 439 -9.28 -1.91 10.48
CA THR A 439 -8.77 -2.02 9.11
C THR A 439 -7.37 -1.42 8.97
N LEU A 440 -6.69 -1.74 7.86
CA LEU A 440 -5.42 -1.10 7.51
C LEU A 440 -5.58 0.39 7.18
N HIS A 441 -6.77 0.85 6.76
CA HIS A 441 -7.03 2.26 6.49
C HIS A 441 -7.05 3.07 7.79
N ASP A 442 -7.67 2.55 8.86
CA ASP A 442 -7.68 3.17 10.19
C ASP A 442 -6.28 3.29 10.79
N ALA A 443 -5.40 2.36 10.41
CA ALA A 443 -4.00 2.34 10.83
C ALA A 443 -3.10 3.34 10.07
N VAL A 444 -3.55 3.96 8.98
CA VAL A 444 -2.72 4.92 8.22
C VAL A 444 -2.60 6.24 8.98
N GLN A 445 -1.37 6.50 9.42
CA GLN A 445 -0.93 7.68 10.14
C GLN A 445 -0.40 8.75 9.18
N VAL A 446 0.45 8.41 8.21
CA VAL A 446 1.05 9.43 7.33
C VAL A 446 0.02 9.85 6.27
N ARG A 447 -0.38 11.14 6.32
CA ARG A 447 -1.34 11.75 5.39
C ARG A 447 -0.67 12.85 4.56
N CYS A 448 -1.36 13.38 3.56
CA CYS A 448 -0.83 14.42 2.66
C CYS A 448 -0.36 15.65 3.46
N GLU A 449 -1.15 16.04 4.46
CA GLU A 449 -0.96 17.17 5.36
C GLU A 449 0.25 16.99 6.28
N THR A 450 0.67 15.74 6.56
CA THR A 450 1.90 15.44 7.31
C THR A 450 3.12 16.00 6.59
N CYS A 451 3.21 15.76 5.28
CA CYS A 451 4.35 16.18 4.46
C CYS A 451 4.20 17.57 3.87
N HIS A 452 2.99 17.93 3.40
CA HIS A 452 2.75 19.17 2.67
C HIS A 452 2.20 20.31 3.54
N GLY A 453 1.75 20.00 4.75
CA GLY A 453 1.02 20.95 5.60
C GLY A 453 -0.36 21.30 5.05
N SER A 454 -0.98 22.31 5.67
CA SER A 454 -2.20 22.96 5.19
C SER A 454 -1.90 24.34 4.60
N ASN A 455 -2.95 25.06 4.21
CA ASN A 455 -2.86 26.48 3.85
C ASN A 455 -2.29 27.38 4.96
N SER A 456 -2.42 26.99 6.23
CA SER A 456 -2.18 27.84 7.41
C SER A 456 -1.07 27.30 8.31
N LYS A 457 -0.81 25.99 8.29
CA LYS A 457 0.18 25.29 9.11
C LYS A 457 1.15 24.50 8.23
N GLY A 458 2.46 24.68 8.43
CA GLY A 458 3.47 23.84 7.78
C GLY A 458 3.65 22.49 8.51
N PRO A 459 4.43 21.56 7.95
CA PRO A 459 4.79 20.31 8.63
C PRO A 459 5.46 20.54 9.98
N GLU A 460 5.27 19.61 10.92
CA GLU A 460 5.91 19.65 12.23
C GLU A 460 7.31 19.02 12.18
N GLY A 461 8.20 19.53 13.04
CA GLY A 461 9.58 19.09 13.13
C GLY A 461 9.92 18.51 14.50
N TYR A 462 10.74 17.46 14.48
CA TYR A 462 11.30 16.77 15.62
C TYR A 462 12.82 16.93 15.59
N MET A 463 13.41 17.57 16.61
CA MET A 463 14.86 17.77 16.70
C MET A 463 15.54 16.56 17.34
N LEU A 464 16.55 16.00 16.67
CA LEU A 464 17.36 14.91 17.19
C LEU A 464 18.37 15.45 18.19
N VAL A 465 18.12 15.28 19.49
CA VAL A 465 18.98 15.76 20.58
C VAL A 465 19.52 14.60 21.42
N GLU A 466 20.75 14.74 21.95
CA GLU A 466 21.42 13.69 22.74
C GLU A 466 20.68 13.32 24.03
N ALA A 467 19.92 14.28 24.60
CA ALA A 467 19.10 14.05 25.77
C ALA A 467 17.87 13.17 25.52
N ASP A 468 17.51 12.89 24.26
CA ASP A 468 16.38 12.02 23.91
C ASP A 468 16.88 10.66 23.39
N PRO A 469 16.72 9.57 24.16
CA PRO A 469 17.20 8.24 23.75
C PRO A 469 16.50 7.71 22.48
N ARG A 470 15.34 8.27 22.11
CA ARG A 470 14.66 7.93 20.84
C ARG A 470 15.49 8.39 19.64
N ALA A 471 16.24 9.49 19.76
CA ALA A 471 17.09 10.00 18.68
C ALA A 471 18.26 9.04 18.39
N GLU A 472 18.95 8.52 19.41
CA GLU A 472 20.00 7.53 19.21
C GLU A 472 19.46 6.20 18.64
N ALA A 473 18.32 5.72 19.17
CA ALA A 473 17.67 4.50 18.68
C ALA A 473 17.25 4.64 17.20
N LEU A 474 16.76 5.82 16.79
CA LEU A 474 16.43 6.17 15.41
C LEU A 474 17.66 6.17 14.52
N LEU A 475 18.74 6.86 14.91
CA LEU A 475 19.99 6.92 14.14
C LEU A 475 20.61 5.52 13.99
N THR A 476 20.50 4.68 15.02
CA THR A 476 20.94 3.28 14.98
C THR A 476 20.13 2.43 14.00
N LYS A 477 18.79 2.61 13.95
CA LYS A 477 17.94 1.97 12.94
C LYS A 477 18.25 2.47 11.52
N ASN A 478 18.49 3.77 11.35
CA ASN A 478 18.86 4.37 10.05
C ASN A 478 20.16 3.81 9.47
N LYS A 479 21.15 3.48 10.31
CA LYS A 479 22.41 2.84 9.88
C LYS A 479 22.19 1.47 9.22
N LEU A 480 21.06 0.80 9.45
CA LEU A 480 20.71 -0.46 8.79
C LEU A 480 20.27 -0.27 7.33
N ASN A 481 19.82 0.92 6.96
CA ASN A 481 19.39 1.26 5.62
C ASN A 481 20.57 1.89 4.83
N PRO A 482 21.04 1.29 3.72
CA PRO A 482 22.20 1.79 2.97
C PRO A 482 22.00 3.23 2.43
N ASN A 483 20.75 3.64 2.25
CA ASN A 483 20.37 4.92 1.66
C ASN A 483 20.27 6.06 2.67
N LEU A 484 19.98 5.73 3.95
CA LEU A 484 19.77 6.71 5.03
C LEU A 484 20.98 6.87 5.96
N ALA A 485 21.86 5.87 6.06
CA ALA A 485 22.93 5.78 7.07
C ALA A 485 23.90 6.98 7.16
N LYS A 486 23.94 7.85 6.13
CA LYS A 486 24.78 9.06 6.06
C LYS A 486 23.99 10.36 5.83
N LYS A 487 22.65 10.31 5.85
CA LYS A 487 21.79 11.45 5.48
C LYS A 487 21.36 12.28 6.67
N ILE A 488 21.21 11.65 7.83
CA ILE A 488 20.67 12.25 9.05
C ILE A 488 21.61 11.91 10.23
N LYS A 489 21.86 12.90 11.09
CA LYS A 489 22.80 12.87 12.22
C LYS A 489 22.15 13.53 13.46
N MET A 490 22.82 13.43 14.60
CA MET A 490 22.41 14.17 15.79
C MET A 490 22.50 15.68 15.55
N GLY A 491 21.56 16.45 16.10
CA GLY A 491 21.36 17.88 15.87
C GLY A 491 20.46 18.22 14.69
N ASP A 492 20.17 17.29 13.79
CA ASP A 492 19.26 17.53 12.67
C ASP A 492 17.80 17.62 13.13
N THR A 493 16.97 18.35 12.38
CA THR A 493 15.50 18.32 12.54
C THR A 493 14.90 17.44 11.45
N VAL A 494 14.18 16.38 11.86
CA VAL A 494 13.41 15.52 10.96
C VAL A 494 11.93 15.83 11.06
N MET A 495 11.12 15.40 10.10
CA MET A 495 9.68 15.64 10.14
C MET A 495 9.03 14.80 11.25
N ALA A 496 8.01 15.33 11.92
CA ALA A 496 7.16 14.57 12.83
C ALA A 496 5.91 14.07 12.10
N GLY A 497 5.54 12.80 12.32
CA GLY A 497 4.22 12.28 11.95
C GLY A 497 3.13 12.73 12.94
N PRO A 498 1.85 12.39 12.69
CA PRO A 498 0.73 12.94 13.48
C PRO A 498 0.68 12.52 14.95
N THR A 499 1.42 11.48 15.36
CA THR A 499 1.54 11.07 16.77
C THR A 499 2.84 11.56 17.42
N GLY A 500 3.52 12.52 16.78
CA GLY A 500 4.82 13.05 17.21
C GLY A 500 5.99 12.09 16.95
N GLN A 501 5.75 10.99 16.24
CA GLN A 501 6.76 10.00 15.88
C GLN A 501 7.68 10.56 14.77
N PRO A 502 9.01 10.58 14.94
CA PRO A 502 9.91 11.12 13.93
C PRO A 502 9.94 10.26 12.66
N LEU A 503 9.86 10.90 11.50
CA LEU A 503 10.01 10.31 10.16
C LEU A 503 11.49 10.41 9.74
N PRO A 504 12.28 9.33 9.92
CA PRO A 504 13.73 9.39 9.98
C PRO A 504 14.40 9.43 8.60
N HIS A 505 13.66 9.87 7.58
CA HIS A 505 14.07 9.98 6.19
C HIS A 505 13.66 11.32 5.58
N VAL A 506 12.99 12.19 6.35
CA VAL A 506 12.55 13.53 5.91
C VAL A 506 13.27 14.57 6.76
N LEU A 507 14.26 15.25 6.16
CA LEU A 507 15.15 16.21 6.81
C LEU A 507 14.67 17.65 6.55
N TYR A 508 14.73 18.51 7.56
CA TYR A 508 14.68 19.95 7.37
C TYR A 508 16.09 20.49 7.10
N ASP A 509 16.30 21.06 5.92
CA ASP A 509 17.59 21.64 5.51
C ASP A 509 17.36 22.95 4.74
N GLN A 510 18.16 23.98 5.05
CA GLN A 510 18.14 25.29 4.39
C GLN A 510 16.74 25.91 4.17
N GLY A 511 15.81 25.73 5.11
CA GLY A 511 14.44 26.27 5.02
C GLY A 511 13.46 25.40 4.23
N LYS A 512 13.85 24.17 3.86
CA LYS A 512 13.08 23.24 3.03
C LYS A 512 12.96 21.87 3.71
N TRP A 513 11.93 21.12 3.34
CA TRP A 513 11.79 19.72 3.70
C TRP A 513 12.25 18.84 2.54
N ILE A 514 13.21 17.95 2.81
CA ILE A 514 13.79 17.01 1.83
C ILE A 514 13.50 15.58 2.29
N LEU A 515 12.66 14.86 1.56
CA LEU A 515 12.47 13.43 1.71
C LEU A 515 13.58 12.68 0.96
N TYR A 516 14.26 11.77 1.63
CA TYR A 516 15.15 10.79 1.00
C TYR A 516 14.41 9.46 0.89
N SER A 517 14.27 8.91 -0.32
CA SER A 517 13.66 7.59 -0.46
C SER A 517 14.47 6.55 0.33
N LYS A 518 13.78 5.76 1.14
CA LYS A 518 14.34 4.66 1.92
C LYS A 518 14.83 3.53 1.01
N VAL A 519 14.36 3.46 -0.23
CA VAL A 519 14.72 2.40 -1.19
C VAL A 519 15.83 2.83 -2.14
N SER A 520 15.79 4.07 -2.67
CA SER A 520 16.74 4.56 -3.68
C SER A 520 17.72 5.63 -3.18
N GLY A 521 17.50 6.21 -2.01
CA GLY A 521 18.29 7.34 -1.48
C GLY A 521 18.13 8.65 -2.24
N LYS A 522 17.25 8.67 -3.25
CA LYS A 522 16.94 9.83 -4.08
C LYS A 522 16.31 10.94 -3.22
N PRO A 523 16.77 12.20 -3.33
CA PRO A 523 16.17 13.33 -2.62
C PRO A 523 14.96 13.89 -3.37
N HIS A 524 13.95 14.29 -2.61
CA HIS A 524 12.73 14.93 -3.09
C HIS A 524 12.44 16.15 -2.22
N GLU A 525 12.49 17.34 -2.82
CA GLU A 525 12.00 18.56 -2.15
C GLU A 525 10.47 18.49 -2.03
N ILE A 526 9.96 18.62 -0.81
CA ILE A 526 8.53 18.58 -0.53
C ILE A 526 7.93 19.98 -0.69
N PRO A 527 6.98 20.19 -1.62
CA PRO A 527 6.27 21.46 -1.74
C PRO A 527 5.31 21.65 -0.56
N VAL A 528 5.56 22.64 0.30
CA VAL A 528 4.71 22.99 1.44
C VAL A 528 3.64 23.99 1.02
N LEU A 529 2.35 23.69 1.28
CA LEU A 529 1.20 24.52 0.87
C LEU A 529 1.30 25.96 1.39
N LYS A 530 1.62 26.13 2.68
CA LYS A 530 1.81 27.42 3.34
C LYS A 530 2.89 28.30 2.67
N ASN A 531 3.87 27.69 1.99
CA ASN A 531 5.01 28.39 1.39
C ASN A 531 4.80 28.69 -0.11
N LEU A 532 3.63 28.37 -0.67
CA LEU A 532 3.30 28.68 -2.07
C LEU A 532 3.14 30.19 -2.28
N LYS A 533 3.91 30.76 -3.22
CA LYS A 533 3.87 32.21 -3.55
C LYS A 533 2.47 32.74 -3.90
N LYS A 534 1.62 31.90 -4.47
CA LYS A 534 0.20 32.16 -4.73
C LYS A 534 -0.58 30.89 -4.40
N MET A 535 -1.51 31.00 -3.47
CA MET A 535 -2.33 29.87 -3.02
C MET A 535 -3.48 29.61 -4.00
N PRO A 536 -3.69 28.36 -4.48
CA PRO A 536 -4.85 28.04 -5.33
C PRO A 536 -6.16 28.27 -4.58
N LEU A 537 -7.20 28.77 -5.27
CA LEU A 537 -8.50 29.07 -4.67
C LEU A 537 -9.15 27.85 -3.98
N ALA A 538 -8.96 26.66 -4.55
CA ALA A 538 -9.46 25.39 -3.99
C ALA A 538 -8.95 25.13 -2.56
N HIS A 539 -7.75 25.59 -2.20
CA HIS A 539 -7.16 25.45 -0.86
C HIS A 539 -7.45 26.65 0.07
N GLN A 540 -8.21 27.65 -0.40
CA GLN A 540 -8.66 28.80 0.40
C GLN A 540 -10.05 28.57 1.01
N VAL A 541 -10.82 27.61 0.48
CA VAL A 541 -12.12 27.19 1.05
C VAL A 541 -11.84 26.35 2.30
N ALA A 542 -12.28 26.84 3.46
CA ALA A 542 -12.04 26.16 4.74
C ALA A 542 -12.63 24.74 4.76
N GLU A 543 -13.87 24.57 4.29
CA GLU A 543 -14.57 23.29 4.24
C GLU A 543 -13.81 22.20 3.47
N HIS A 544 -13.15 22.54 2.35
CA HIS A 544 -12.33 21.57 1.61
C HIS A 544 -11.17 21.05 2.46
N MET A 545 -10.57 21.91 3.29
CA MET A 545 -9.44 21.54 4.16
C MET A 545 -9.88 20.79 5.43
N ILE A 546 -11.18 20.60 5.64
CA ILE A 546 -11.77 19.94 6.83
C ILE A 546 -12.51 18.65 6.45
N ALA A 547 -13.26 18.66 5.34
CA ALA A 547 -14.21 17.61 4.98
C ALA A 547 -13.83 16.81 3.71
N VAL A 548 -12.74 17.16 3.02
CA VAL A 548 -12.33 16.50 1.76
C VAL A 548 -10.88 16.02 1.89
N GLU A 549 -10.61 14.75 1.59
CA GLU A 549 -9.23 14.27 1.51
C GLU A 549 -8.52 14.89 0.30
N CYS A 550 -7.24 15.27 0.46
CA CYS A 550 -6.41 15.75 -0.65
C CYS A 550 -6.38 14.80 -1.86
N SER A 551 -6.50 13.48 -1.61
CA SER A 551 -6.58 12.42 -2.62
C SER A 551 -7.72 12.65 -3.63
N ALA A 552 -8.87 13.19 -3.20
CA ALA A 552 -10.05 13.38 -4.04
C ALA A 552 -9.83 14.33 -5.23
N CYS A 553 -8.84 15.23 -5.15
CA CYS A 553 -8.47 16.14 -6.24
C CYS A 553 -7.05 15.93 -6.77
N HIS A 554 -6.13 15.38 -5.97
CA HIS A 554 -4.71 15.24 -6.34
C HIS A 554 -4.29 13.80 -6.71
N ALA A 555 -5.12 12.79 -6.46
CA ALA A 555 -4.89 11.46 -7.03
C ALA A 555 -5.02 11.54 -8.56
N ARG A 556 -4.04 10.98 -9.28
CA ARG A 556 -4.05 10.98 -10.76
C ARG A 556 -5.23 10.22 -11.37
N TRP A 557 -5.70 9.21 -10.65
CA TRP A 557 -6.92 8.48 -10.92
C TRP A 557 -7.38 7.84 -9.62
N SER A 558 -8.71 7.73 -9.44
CA SER A 558 -9.30 6.93 -8.37
C SER A 558 -9.68 5.56 -8.92
N ALA A 559 -9.40 4.52 -8.17
CA ALA A 559 -9.74 3.16 -8.52
C ALA A 559 -11.12 2.78 -7.99
N SER A 560 -12.03 2.41 -8.90
CA SER A 560 -13.20 1.61 -8.57
C SER A 560 -12.82 0.13 -8.59
N GLU A 561 -13.13 -0.63 -7.53
CA GLU A 561 -12.70 -2.03 -7.39
C GLU A 561 -13.75 -3.01 -7.95
N TRP A 562 -13.64 -3.29 -9.24
CA TRP A 562 -14.62 -4.09 -9.98
C TRP A 562 -14.60 -5.58 -9.58
N GLY A 563 -15.74 -6.10 -9.13
CA GLY A 563 -15.93 -7.54 -8.85
C GLY A 563 -15.34 -8.04 -7.52
N LEU A 564 -15.00 -7.14 -6.58
CA LEU A 564 -14.85 -7.49 -5.16
C LEU A 564 -16.12 -7.29 -4.33
N HIS A 565 -17.05 -6.45 -4.79
CA HIS A 565 -18.39 -6.33 -4.22
C HIS A 565 -19.10 -7.69 -4.23
N ALA A 566 -19.43 -8.20 -3.05
CA ALA A 566 -20.15 -9.45 -2.86
C ALA A 566 -21.57 -9.14 -2.36
N ILE A 567 -22.55 -9.29 -3.24
CA ILE A 567 -23.97 -9.12 -2.91
C ILE A 567 -24.54 -10.52 -2.68
N ALA A 568 -25.07 -10.74 -1.48
CA ALA A 568 -25.62 -12.02 -1.06
C ALA A 568 -27.16 -11.96 -1.10
N GLU A 569 -27.73 -12.40 -2.22
CA GLU A 569 -29.17 -12.59 -2.34
C GLU A 569 -29.55 -14.00 -1.86
N PRO A 570 -30.46 -14.15 -0.87
CA PRO A 570 -30.94 -15.46 -0.43
C PRO A 570 -31.65 -16.22 -1.56
N ASP A 571 -32.47 -15.50 -2.32
CA ASP A 571 -33.22 -15.97 -3.48
C ASP A 571 -32.82 -15.12 -4.69
N ALA A 572 -31.78 -15.53 -5.40
CA ALA A 572 -31.21 -14.77 -6.52
C ALA A 572 -32.16 -14.74 -7.73
N ASN A 573 -33.00 -13.69 -7.84
CA ASN A 573 -33.80 -13.47 -9.05
C ASN A 573 -32.90 -12.94 -10.16
N LEU A 574 -32.54 -13.81 -11.11
CA LEU A 574 -31.68 -13.49 -12.24
C LEU A 574 -32.24 -12.36 -13.14
N GLU A 575 -33.53 -12.07 -13.10
CA GLU A 575 -34.15 -10.94 -13.82
C GLU A 575 -33.66 -9.58 -13.30
N ASN A 576 -33.48 -9.43 -11.97
CA ASN A 576 -32.96 -8.21 -11.34
C ASN A 576 -31.56 -7.82 -11.85
N TRP A 577 -30.83 -8.77 -12.45
CA TRP A 577 -29.45 -8.60 -12.92
C TRP A 577 -29.32 -8.47 -14.44
N GLN A 578 -30.42 -8.53 -15.20
CA GLN A 578 -30.36 -8.44 -16.67
C GLN A 578 -30.03 -7.01 -17.13
N ASP A 579 -30.66 -6.00 -16.52
CA ASP A 579 -30.51 -4.58 -16.87
C ASP A 579 -29.58 -3.80 -15.93
N TRP A 580 -28.71 -4.51 -15.19
CA TRP A 580 -27.84 -3.92 -14.16
C TRP A 580 -26.90 -2.83 -14.71
N ASN A 581 -27.02 -1.61 -14.18
CA ASN A 581 -26.27 -0.42 -14.59
C ASN A 581 -25.45 0.16 -13.42
N PHE A 582 -24.16 0.38 -13.65
CA PHE A 582 -23.22 0.95 -12.67
C PHE A 582 -23.48 2.41 -12.26
N ALA A 583 -24.33 3.11 -13.00
CA ALA A 583 -24.75 4.47 -12.66
C ALA A 583 -25.87 4.53 -11.60
N ASP A 584 -26.36 3.40 -11.10
CA ASP A 584 -27.36 3.37 -10.03
C ASP A 584 -26.74 3.82 -8.69
N PRO A 585 -27.17 4.98 -8.13
CA PRO A 585 -26.61 5.53 -6.91
C PRO A 585 -27.15 4.88 -5.63
N VAL A 586 -28.08 3.92 -5.72
CA VAL A 586 -28.66 3.22 -4.55
C VAL A 586 -27.78 2.05 -4.10
N LEU A 587 -26.79 1.65 -4.92
CA LEU A 587 -25.89 0.51 -4.70
C LEU A 587 -24.39 0.90 -4.65
N GLN A 588 -24.07 2.19 -4.61
CA GLN A 588 -22.73 2.74 -4.35
C GLN A 588 -22.60 3.18 -2.88
#